data_AF-A0A1Q9VT44-F1
#
_entry.id   AF-A0A1Q9VT44-F1
#
_cell.length_a   1.000
_cell.length_b   1.000
_cell.length_c   1.000
_cell.angle_alpha   90.00
_cell.angle_beta   90.00
_cell.angle_gamma   90.00
#
_symmetry.space_group_name_H-M   'P 1'
#
loop_
_entity.id
_entity.type
_entity.pdbx_description
1 polymer ?
#
loop_
_entity_poly.entity_id
_entity_poly.type
_entity_poly.pdbx_seq_one_letter_code
_entity_poly.pdbx_strand_id
1 'polypeptide(L)'
;MASDGATAPENFYGISDSSKLEHVAGRSAAQRLYELESGDPLTSFTREDLVRVHTHLMQDIYPWAGQIRTTEVGAMGMAMCRARFVDGELDRVIRDISRKSPSTTDIDAAVDTVAGHWSEMTMVHPFQDGNSRTQRFFFDQMLRAAGWAVNWTQVNAERAHAARYVGAATVDPSYLAQTLRPAVHPADQIAAGTLTATANTRDNRASAEIFHDMMEFKRSHPRGTPYELPDEFNSTATGTDLTDQ
;
A
#
# COMPACT_ATOMS: atom_id res chain seq x y z
N MET A 1 -14.41 8.67 2.49
CA MET A 1 -15.80 8.87 2.91
C MET A 1 -16.34 7.55 3.41
N ALA A 2 -16.66 7.47 4.70
CA ALA A 2 -17.33 6.32 5.28
C ALA A 2 -18.70 6.15 4.61
N SER A 3 -19.04 4.94 4.18
CA SER A 3 -20.40 4.63 3.75
C SER A 3 -21.31 4.66 4.97
N ASP A 4 -22.13 5.70 5.09
CA ASP A 4 -23.26 5.77 6.02
C ASP A 4 -24.13 4.50 5.85
N GLY A 5 -24.15 3.65 6.86
CA GLY A 5 -25.03 2.48 6.95
C GLY A 5 -24.41 1.10 6.79
N ALA A 6 -23.10 0.96 6.55
CA ALA A 6 -22.47 -0.36 6.53
C ALA A 6 -22.31 -0.89 7.97
N THR A 7 -22.93 -2.03 8.27
CA THR A 7 -22.70 -2.77 9.52
C THR A 7 -21.22 -3.14 9.63
N ALA A 8 -20.63 -2.92 10.80
CA ALA A 8 -19.24 -3.28 11.04
C ALA A 8 -19.01 -4.78 10.78
N PRO A 9 -17.88 -5.16 10.15
CA PRO A 9 -17.55 -6.57 9.94
C PRO A 9 -17.41 -7.32 11.27
N GLU A 10 -17.56 -8.63 11.21
CA GLU A 10 -17.34 -9.54 12.35
C GLU A 10 -15.97 -9.26 12.98
N ASN A 11 -15.97 -9.10 14.31
CA ASN A 11 -14.78 -8.79 15.09
C ASN A 11 -14.90 -9.39 16.50
N PHE A 12 -13.76 -9.67 17.14
CA PHE A 12 -13.71 -10.30 18.47
C PHE A 12 -14.37 -9.48 19.59
N TYR A 13 -14.57 -8.18 19.36
CA TYR A 13 -15.10 -7.24 20.36
C TYR A 13 -16.61 -6.99 20.22
N GLY A 14 -17.27 -7.58 19.22
CA GLY A 14 -18.70 -7.35 18.96
C GLY A 14 -19.05 -5.89 18.68
N ILE A 15 -18.09 -5.08 18.20
CA ILE A 15 -18.31 -3.66 17.89
C ILE A 15 -19.15 -3.57 16.61
N SER A 16 -20.34 -2.97 16.69
CA SER A 16 -21.25 -2.78 15.55
C SER A 16 -21.08 -1.43 14.83
N ASP A 17 -20.48 -0.45 15.51
CA ASP A 17 -20.20 0.87 14.95
C ASP A 17 -18.91 0.82 14.11
N SER A 18 -19.04 1.05 12.81
CA SER A 18 -17.95 0.93 11.84
C SER A 18 -16.82 1.95 12.08
N SER A 19 -17.16 3.18 12.43
CA SER A 19 -16.17 4.24 12.71
C SER A 19 -15.37 3.92 13.98
N LYS A 20 -16.05 3.40 15.02
CA LYS A 20 -15.40 2.94 16.25
C LYS A 20 -14.51 1.73 15.97
N LEU A 21 -14.98 0.77 15.18
CA LEU A 21 -14.18 -0.40 14.82
C LEU A 21 -12.94 0.02 14.02
N GLU A 22 -13.08 0.90 13.03
CA GLU A 22 -11.97 1.42 12.24
C GLU A 22 -10.90 2.07 13.12
N HIS A 23 -11.32 2.89 14.10
CA HIS A 23 -10.38 3.51 15.03
C HIS A 23 -9.62 2.49 15.89
N VAL A 24 -10.32 1.49 16.45
CA VAL A 24 -9.69 0.43 17.27
C VAL A 24 -8.77 -0.44 16.42
N ALA A 25 -9.23 -0.84 15.24
CA ALA A 25 -8.48 -1.67 14.32
C ALA A 25 -7.24 -0.95 13.76
N GLY A 26 -7.33 0.35 13.51
CA GLY A 26 -6.21 1.18 13.09
C GLY A 26 -5.10 1.22 14.14
N ARG A 27 -5.45 1.40 15.43
CA ARG A 27 -4.45 1.42 16.52
C ARG A 27 -3.77 0.07 16.73
N SER A 28 -4.54 -1.02 16.74
CA SER A 28 -3.97 -2.38 16.85
C SER A 28 -3.05 -2.69 15.67
N ALA A 29 -3.49 -2.40 14.43
CA ALA A 29 -2.66 -2.63 13.26
C ALA A 29 -1.39 -1.77 13.23
N ALA A 30 -1.43 -0.53 13.74
CA ALA A 30 -0.23 0.31 13.86
C ALA A 30 0.81 -0.29 14.82
N GLN A 31 0.36 -0.84 15.96
CA GLN A 31 1.24 -1.55 16.88
C GLN A 31 1.85 -2.80 16.23
N ARG A 32 1.03 -3.63 15.56
CA ARG A 32 1.51 -4.83 14.86
C ARG A 32 2.44 -4.52 13.70
N LEU A 33 2.22 -3.41 13.01
CA LEU A 33 3.14 -2.95 11.97
C LEU A 33 4.50 -2.55 12.55
N TYR A 34 4.52 -1.86 13.70
CA TYR A 34 5.76 -1.55 14.41
C TYR A 34 6.53 -2.81 14.83
N GLU A 35 5.82 -3.84 15.32
CA GLU A 35 6.40 -5.15 15.64
C GLU A 35 7.02 -5.82 14.42
N LEU A 36 6.35 -5.78 13.26
CA LEU A 36 6.88 -6.28 11.99
C LEU A 36 8.11 -5.50 11.51
N GLU A 37 8.11 -4.18 11.61
CA GLU A 37 9.24 -3.32 11.22
C GLU A 37 10.47 -3.53 12.11
N SER A 38 10.25 -3.91 13.38
CA SER A 38 11.31 -4.17 14.36
C SER A 38 11.76 -5.64 14.39
N GLY A 39 11.07 -6.52 13.67
CA GLY A 39 11.32 -7.95 13.62
C GLY A 39 12.25 -8.38 12.48
N ASP A 40 12.30 -9.69 12.26
CA ASP A 40 13.11 -10.26 11.18
C ASP A 40 12.57 -9.85 9.79
N PRO A 41 13.46 -9.53 8.84
CA PRO A 41 13.04 -9.14 7.50
C PRO A 41 12.39 -10.29 6.73
N LEU A 42 11.49 -9.96 5.80
CA LEU A 42 10.99 -10.93 4.82
C LEU A 42 12.07 -11.20 3.77
N THR A 43 12.26 -12.47 3.40
CA THR A 43 13.30 -12.88 2.46
C THR A 43 12.81 -13.70 1.27
N SER A 44 11.60 -14.29 1.33
CA SER A 44 11.12 -15.24 0.32
C SER A 44 9.91 -14.75 -0.51
N PHE A 45 9.17 -13.76 0.00
CA PHE A 45 8.03 -13.12 -0.68
C PHE A 45 6.99 -14.11 -1.24
N THR A 46 6.67 -15.14 -0.46
CA THR A 46 5.70 -16.17 -0.84
C THR A 46 4.27 -15.81 -0.47
N ARG A 47 3.33 -16.66 -0.91
CA ARG A 47 1.92 -16.60 -0.48
C ARG A 47 1.81 -16.70 1.04
N GLU A 48 2.58 -17.60 1.64
CA GLU A 48 2.63 -17.81 3.09
C GLU A 48 3.18 -16.59 3.81
N ASP A 49 4.18 -15.91 3.25
CA ASP A 49 4.66 -14.64 3.80
C ASP A 49 3.58 -13.57 3.78
N LEU A 50 2.87 -13.41 2.66
CA LEU A 50 1.76 -12.44 2.55
C LEU A 50 0.64 -12.73 3.55
N VAL A 51 0.24 -14.00 3.66
CA VAL A 51 -0.77 -14.45 4.63
C VAL A 51 -0.27 -14.23 6.06
N ARG A 52 0.98 -14.57 6.38
CA ARG A 52 1.56 -14.38 7.72
C ARG A 52 1.56 -12.90 8.13
N VAL A 53 1.95 -12.01 7.22
CA VAL A 53 1.89 -10.56 7.44
C VAL A 53 0.45 -10.12 7.72
N HIS A 54 -0.50 -10.55 6.88
CA HIS A 54 -1.90 -10.19 7.05
C HIS A 54 -2.46 -10.72 8.38
N THR A 55 -2.20 -11.99 8.72
CA THR A 55 -2.57 -12.57 10.02
C THR A 55 -2.02 -11.71 11.15
N HIS A 56 -0.73 -11.41 11.14
CA HIS A 56 -0.09 -10.66 12.22
C HIS A 56 -0.70 -9.26 12.40
N LEU A 57 -1.01 -8.57 11.29
CA LEU A 57 -1.60 -7.23 11.32
C LEU A 57 -3.06 -7.20 11.81
N MET A 58 -3.82 -8.28 11.59
CA MET A 58 -5.28 -8.29 11.73
C MET A 58 -5.79 -9.20 12.87
N GLN A 59 -4.92 -10.04 13.45
CA GLN A 59 -5.26 -11.10 14.42
C GLN A 59 -5.93 -10.62 15.71
N ASP A 60 -5.72 -9.38 16.13
CA ASP A 60 -6.31 -8.90 17.39
C ASP A 60 -7.77 -8.49 17.23
N ILE A 61 -8.18 -8.18 15.99
CA ILE A 61 -9.50 -7.58 15.71
C ILE A 61 -10.42 -8.60 15.05
N TYR A 62 -9.89 -9.35 14.08
CA TYR A 62 -10.71 -10.07 13.11
C TYR A 62 -10.48 -11.58 13.18
N PRO A 63 -11.56 -12.40 13.34
CA PRO A 63 -11.43 -13.86 13.36
C PRO A 63 -11.00 -14.46 12.01
N TRP A 64 -11.18 -13.72 10.92
CA TRP A 64 -10.78 -14.10 9.57
C TRP A 64 -9.35 -13.65 9.22
N ALA A 65 -8.56 -13.16 10.17
CA ALA A 65 -7.17 -12.76 9.93
C ALA A 65 -6.36 -13.89 9.25
N GLY A 66 -5.87 -13.62 8.04
CA GLY A 66 -5.08 -14.56 7.24
C GLY A 66 -5.91 -15.40 6.26
N GLN A 67 -7.23 -15.31 6.30
CA GLN A 67 -8.10 -16.06 5.41
C GLN A 67 -8.26 -15.34 4.07
N ILE A 68 -8.08 -16.08 2.98
CA ILE A 68 -8.41 -15.61 1.63
C ILE A 68 -9.93 -15.43 1.54
N ARG A 69 -10.37 -14.28 1.03
CA ARG A 69 -11.80 -13.96 0.98
C ARG A 69 -12.55 -14.87 0.00
N THR A 70 -13.80 -15.14 0.35
CA THR A 70 -14.76 -15.90 -0.47
C THR A 70 -15.95 -15.06 -0.92
N THR A 71 -15.95 -13.78 -0.56
CA THR A 71 -16.98 -12.79 -0.85
C THR A 71 -16.46 -11.70 -1.78
N GLU A 72 -17.38 -11.03 -2.47
CA GLU A 72 -17.03 -9.91 -3.34
C GLU A 72 -16.70 -8.67 -2.52
N VAL A 73 -15.66 -7.95 -2.95
CA VAL A 73 -15.23 -6.69 -2.34
C VAL A 73 -14.97 -5.67 -3.43
N GLY A 74 -15.07 -4.41 -3.06
CA GLY A 74 -14.72 -3.29 -3.92
C GLY A 74 -13.95 -2.23 -3.14
N ALA A 75 -13.20 -1.43 -3.88
CA ALA A 75 -12.51 -0.27 -3.36
C ALA A 75 -12.53 0.81 -4.45
N MET A 76 -12.52 2.09 -4.07
CA MET A 76 -12.46 3.19 -5.06
C MET A 76 -13.59 3.18 -6.12
N GLY A 77 -14.74 2.58 -5.79
CA GLY A 77 -15.85 2.41 -6.73
C GLY A 77 -15.65 1.32 -7.80
N MET A 78 -14.59 0.52 -7.72
CA MET A 78 -14.34 -0.62 -8.60
C MET A 78 -14.52 -1.95 -7.85
N ALA A 79 -15.02 -2.96 -8.56
CA ALA A 79 -14.98 -4.34 -8.10
C ALA A 79 -13.54 -4.87 -8.21
N MET A 80 -13.10 -5.60 -7.18
CA MET A 80 -11.82 -6.32 -7.23
C MET A 80 -11.96 -7.64 -8.00
N CYS A 81 -10.90 -8.46 -8.03
CA CYS A 81 -10.97 -9.82 -8.55
C CYS A 81 -12.18 -10.58 -7.99
N ARG A 82 -12.93 -11.30 -8.83
CA ARG A 82 -14.10 -12.05 -8.35
C ARG A 82 -13.65 -13.09 -7.34
N ALA A 83 -14.38 -13.24 -6.24
CA ALA A 83 -13.97 -14.07 -5.11
C ALA A 83 -13.54 -15.49 -5.52
N ARG A 84 -14.29 -16.11 -6.42
CA ARG A 84 -14.02 -17.46 -6.95
C ARG A 84 -12.68 -17.63 -7.70
N PHE A 85 -12.05 -16.53 -8.09
CA PHE A 85 -10.77 -16.52 -8.83
C PHE A 85 -9.59 -16.04 -7.98
N VAL A 86 -9.84 -15.50 -6.78
CA VAL A 86 -8.80 -14.89 -5.93
C VAL A 86 -7.68 -15.87 -5.63
N ASP A 87 -8.02 -17.11 -5.29
CA ASP A 87 -7.05 -18.14 -4.92
C ASP A 87 -6.04 -18.40 -6.05
N GLY A 88 -6.53 -18.64 -7.26
CA GLY A 88 -5.69 -18.90 -8.43
C GLY A 88 -4.94 -17.66 -8.94
N GLU A 89 -5.55 -16.47 -8.89
CA GLU A 89 -4.88 -15.22 -9.29
C GLU A 89 -3.80 -14.82 -8.29
N LEU A 90 -3.98 -15.09 -6.99
CA LEU A 90 -2.93 -14.90 -5.99
C LEU A 90 -1.72 -15.78 -6.31
N ASP A 91 -1.92 -17.06 -6.61
CA ASP A 91 -0.83 -17.98 -6.98
C ASP A 91 -0.13 -17.53 -8.27
N ARG A 92 -0.88 -17.00 -9.25
CA ARG A 92 -0.30 -16.43 -10.47
C ARG A 92 0.62 -15.25 -10.15
N VAL A 93 0.14 -14.26 -9.40
CA VAL A 93 0.91 -13.06 -9.04
C VAL A 93 2.14 -13.40 -8.20
N ILE A 94 2.02 -14.30 -7.22
CA ILE A 94 3.17 -14.74 -6.40
C ILE A 94 4.23 -15.45 -7.27
N ARG A 95 3.82 -16.25 -8.26
CA ARG A 95 4.75 -16.87 -9.21
C ARG A 95 5.42 -15.85 -10.12
N ASP A 96 4.73 -14.77 -10.50
CA ASP A 96 5.33 -13.72 -11.31
C ASP A 96 6.31 -12.88 -10.49
N ILE A 97 6.02 -12.63 -9.21
CA ILE A 97 6.95 -12.04 -8.22
C ILE A 97 8.24 -12.86 -8.12
N SER A 98 8.13 -14.19 -7.99
CA SER A 98 9.33 -15.04 -7.84
C SER A 98 10.18 -15.14 -9.12
N ARG A 99 9.59 -14.85 -10.29
CA ARG A 99 10.30 -14.83 -11.58
C ARG A 99 10.95 -13.50 -11.91
N LYS A 100 10.43 -12.40 -11.35
CA LYS A 100 10.89 -11.04 -11.66
C LYS A 100 11.19 -10.28 -10.37
N SER A 101 12.41 -10.41 -9.89
CA SER A 101 12.90 -9.67 -8.73
C SER A 101 13.24 -8.20 -9.10
N PRO A 102 13.14 -7.25 -8.14
CA PRO A 102 13.62 -5.89 -8.36
C PRO A 102 15.13 -5.86 -8.60
N SER A 103 15.59 -4.87 -9.37
CA SER A 103 17.02 -4.67 -9.61
C SER A 103 17.76 -4.26 -8.34
N THR A 104 18.97 -4.77 -8.14
CA THR A 104 19.83 -4.39 -7.00
C THR A 104 20.82 -3.27 -7.34
N THR A 105 20.85 -2.81 -8.59
CA THR A 105 21.83 -1.82 -9.09
C THR A 105 21.18 -0.64 -9.79
N ASP A 106 19.89 -0.75 -10.13
CA ASP A 106 19.13 0.28 -10.82
C ASP A 106 17.85 0.54 -10.03
N ILE A 107 17.80 1.69 -9.37
CA ILE A 107 16.69 2.11 -8.51
C ILE A 107 15.39 2.27 -9.30
N ASP A 108 15.45 2.79 -10.54
CA ASP A 108 14.27 3.02 -11.36
C ASP A 108 13.66 1.69 -11.79
N ALA A 109 14.50 0.75 -12.26
CA ALA A 109 14.06 -0.59 -12.62
C ALA A 109 13.52 -1.38 -11.40
N ALA A 110 14.07 -1.15 -10.21
CA ALA A 110 13.58 -1.74 -8.97
C ALA A 110 12.19 -1.22 -8.61
N VAL A 111 12.01 0.10 -8.62
CA VAL A 111 10.73 0.75 -8.31
C VAL A 111 9.66 0.37 -9.33
N ASP A 112 9.97 0.35 -10.62
CA ASP A 112 9.02 -0.05 -11.66
C ASP A 112 8.59 -1.52 -11.51
N THR A 113 9.51 -2.41 -11.13
CA THR A 113 9.20 -3.82 -10.88
C THR A 113 8.26 -3.98 -9.69
N VAL A 114 8.55 -3.32 -8.57
CA VAL A 114 7.71 -3.38 -7.37
C VAL A 114 6.36 -2.73 -7.60
N ALA A 115 6.30 -1.59 -8.27
CA ALA A 115 5.05 -0.93 -8.61
C ALA A 115 4.15 -1.83 -9.49
N GLY A 116 4.74 -2.54 -10.46
CA GLY A 116 4.03 -3.53 -11.28
C GLY A 116 3.39 -4.63 -10.45
N HIS A 117 4.20 -5.32 -9.64
CA HIS A 117 3.71 -6.40 -8.76
C HIS A 117 2.65 -5.92 -7.77
N TRP A 118 2.82 -4.72 -7.23
CA TRP A 118 1.88 -4.13 -6.28
C TRP A 118 0.56 -3.74 -6.94
N SER A 119 0.57 -3.20 -8.15
CA SER A 119 -0.66 -2.94 -8.91
C SER A 119 -1.43 -4.24 -9.22
N GLU A 120 -0.74 -5.33 -9.60
CA GLU A 120 -1.40 -6.62 -9.82
C GLU A 120 -1.99 -7.19 -8.52
N MET A 121 -1.21 -7.21 -7.43
CA MET A 121 -1.67 -7.67 -6.11
C MET A 121 -2.84 -6.82 -5.58
N THR A 122 -2.87 -5.53 -5.90
CA THR A 122 -3.98 -4.62 -5.57
C THR A 122 -5.29 -5.09 -6.23
N MET A 123 -5.25 -5.54 -7.48
CA MET A 123 -6.43 -6.05 -8.19
C MET A 123 -6.89 -7.42 -7.66
N VAL A 124 -5.94 -8.31 -7.32
CA VAL A 124 -6.27 -9.61 -6.67
C VAL A 124 -7.03 -9.37 -5.37
N HIS A 125 -6.54 -8.46 -4.55
CA HIS A 125 -7.18 -8.03 -3.30
C HIS A 125 -7.55 -9.23 -2.40
N PRO A 126 -6.56 -10.03 -1.95
CA PRO A 126 -6.82 -11.39 -1.46
C PRO A 126 -7.63 -11.50 -0.15
N PHE A 127 -7.71 -10.44 0.65
CA PHE A 127 -8.36 -10.47 1.97
C PHE A 127 -9.63 -9.62 2.01
N GLN A 128 -10.46 -9.82 3.05
CA GLN A 128 -11.71 -9.06 3.27
C GLN A 128 -11.45 -7.56 3.52
N ASP A 129 -10.44 -7.27 4.35
CA ASP A 129 -9.88 -5.94 4.62
C ASP A 129 -8.40 -6.12 5.01
N GLY A 130 -7.62 -5.05 5.22
CA GLY A 130 -6.21 -5.13 5.61
C GLY A 130 -5.24 -5.26 4.43
N ASN A 131 -5.74 -5.32 3.20
CA ASN A 131 -4.95 -5.44 1.98
C ASN A 131 -3.91 -4.31 1.84
N SER A 132 -4.30 -3.05 2.03
CA SER A 132 -3.39 -1.91 1.88
C SER A 132 -2.20 -1.97 2.84
N ARG A 133 -2.44 -2.31 4.11
CA ARG A 133 -1.42 -2.39 5.16
C ARG A 133 -0.48 -3.57 4.92
N THR A 134 -1.05 -4.72 4.60
CA THR A 134 -0.30 -5.96 4.27
C THR A 134 0.61 -5.74 3.07
N GLN A 135 0.06 -5.22 1.97
CA GLN A 135 0.82 -5.01 0.74
C GLN A 135 1.91 -3.95 0.93
N ARG A 136 1.63 -2.87 1.67
CA ARG A 136 2.62 -1.83 1.93
C ARG A 136 3.86 -2.40 2.64
N PHE A 137 3.68 -3.17 3.72
CA PHE A 137 4.80 -3.84 4.38
C PHE A 137 5.49 -4.85 3.47
N PHE A 138 4.72 -5.71 2.79
CA PHE A 138 5.25 -6.76 1.93
C PHE A 138 6.14 -6.22 0.80
N PHE A 139 5.70 -5.16 0.11
CA PHE A 139 6.46 -4.55 -0.99
C PHE A 139 7.57 -3.60 -0.52
N ASP A 140 7.44 -2.98 0.65
CA ASP A 140 8.57 -2.27 1.28
C ASP A 140 9.72 -3.24 1.59
N GLN A 141 9.40 -4.37 2.20
CA GLN A 141 10.40 -5.42 2.47
C GLN A 141 11.01 -5.98 1.19
N MET A 142 10.24 -6.05 0.09
CA MET A 142 10.75 -6.49 -1.22
C MET A 142 11.77 -5.51 -1.80
N LEU A 143 11.54 -4.20 -1.70
CA LEU A 143 12.54 -3.20 -2.07
C LEU A 143 13.77 -3.32 -1.16
N ARG A 144 13.57 -3.48 0.16
CA ARG A 144 14.66 -3.60 1.14
C ARG A 144 15.55 -4.79 0.86
N ALA A 145 14.97 -5.93 0.49
CA ALA A 145 15.72 -7.12 0.07
C ALA A 145 16.55 -6.89 -1.21
N ALA A 146 16.17 -5.92 -2.05
CA ALA A 146 16.93 -5.50 -3.22
C ALA A 146 17.96 -4.38 -2.93
N GLY A 147 18.08 -3.93 -1.67
CA GLY A 147 19.00 -2.88 -1.26
C GLY A 147 18.43 -1.45 -1.31
N TRP A 148 17.11 -1.31 -1.51
CA TRP A 148 16.43 -0.02 -1.60
C TRP A 148 15.35 0.12 -0.52
N ALA A 149 15.08 1.32 -0.03
CA ALA A 149 14.01 1.55 0.94
C ALA A 149 13.22 2.80 0.60
N VAL A 150 11.92 2.76 0.85
CA VAL A 150 11.06 3.95 0.75
C VAL A 150 11.15 4.73 2.06
N ASN A 151 11.52 6.01 1.98
CA ASN A 151 11.33 6.93 3.06
C ASN A 151 9.86 7.38 3.12
N TRP A 152 9.05 6.60 3.83
CA TRP A 152 7.62 6.84 3.96
C TRP A 152 7.23 8.18 4.60
N THR A 153 8.16 8.90 5.23
CA THR A 153 7.92 10.28 5.72
C THR A 153 7.81 11.29 4.56
N GLN A 154 8.36 10.96 3.39
CA GLN A 154 8.34 11.77 2.18
C GLN A 154 7.23 11.35 1.20
N VAL A 155 6.48 10.29 1.52
CA VAL A 155 5.41 9.78 0.66
C VAL A 155 4.05 10.20 1.19
N ASN A 156 3.27 10.86 0.34
CA ASN A 156 1.86 11.09 0.64
C ASN A 156 1.09 9.74 0.57
N ALA A 157 0.62 9.27 1.73
CA ALA A 157 0.00 7.97 1.86
C ALA A 157 -1.30 7.82 1.05
N GLU A 158 -2.11 8.88 0.95
CA GLU A 158 -3.36 8.89 0.18
C GLU A 158 -3.08 8.82 -1.33
N ARG A 159 -2.03 9.50 -1.80
CA ARG A 159 -1.59 9.42 -3.20
C ARG A 159 -1.07 8.05 -3.56
N ALA A 160 -0.19 7.46 -2.73
CA ALA A 160 0.31 6.11 -2.98
C ALA A 160 -0.85 5.09 -2.99
N HIS A 161 -1.84 5.30 -2.12
CA HIS A 161 -3.05 4.48 -2.07
C HIS A 161 -3.90 4.62 -3.34
N ALA A 162 -4.12 5.84 -3.84
CA ALA A 162 -4.82 6.07 -5.10
C ALA A 162 -4.06 5.49 -6.31
N ALA A 163 -2.76 5.78 -6.40
CA ALA A 163 -1.90 5.42 -7.52
C ALA A 163 -1.82 3.90 -7.74
N ARG A 164 -1.75 3.09 -6.66
CA ARG A 164 -1.77 1.62 -6.81
C ARG A 164 -3.08 1.11 -7.43
N TYR A 165 -4.22 1.75 -7.15
CA TYR A 165 -5.49 1.41 -7.78
C TYR A 165 -5.60 1.90 -9.22
N VAL A 166 -4.99 3.03 -9.58
CA VAL A 166 -4.87 3.44 -10.99
C VAL A 166 -4.10 2.39 -11.77
N GLY A 167 -2.95 1.94 -11.25
CA GLY A 167 -2.19 0.89 -11.89
C GLY A 167 -2.95 -0.44 -11.98
N ALA A 168 -3.69 -0.80 -10.93
CA ALA A 168 -4.55 -1.99 -10.93
C ALA A 168 -5.66 -1.90 -12.00
N ALA A 169 -6.38 -0.78 -12.09
CA ALA A 169 -7.51 -0.61 -13.00
C ALA A 169 -7.11 -0.43 -14.47
N THR A 170 -5.88 0.02 -14.72
CA THR A 170 -5.45 0.43 -16.06
C THR A 170 -4.26 -0.34 -16.60
N VAL A 171 -3.71 -1.26 -15.80
CA VAL A 171 -2.50 -2.04 -16.10
C VAL A 171 -1.31 -1.11 -16.42
N ASP A 172 -1.24 -0.01 -15.68
CA ASP A 172 -0.20 1.02 -15.81
C ASP A 172 0.38 1.38 -14.44
N PRO A 173 1.44 0.69 -13.99
CA PRO A 173 2.02 0.92 -12.68
C PRO A 173 2.81 2.23 -12.57
N SER A 174 2.95 3.00 -13.66
CA SER A 174 3.77 4.21 -13.68
C SER A 174 3.32 5.26 -12.66
N TYR A 175 2.02 5.34 -12.36
CA TYR A 175 1.48 6.25 -11.33
C TYR A 175 2.03 5.92 -9.94
N LEU A 176 2.06 4.63 -9.59
CA LEU A 176 2.61 4.18 -8.31
C LEU A 176 4.13 4.36 -8.30
N ALA A 177 4.81 3.99 -9.37
CA ALA A 177 6.26 4.17 -9.49
C ALA A 177 6.66 5.64 -9.35
N GLN A 178 5.99 6.56 -10.03
CA GLN A 178 6.21 8.01 -9.93
C GLN A 178 5.93 8.55 -8.52
N THR A 179 4.92 8.00 -7.83
CA THR A 179 4.62 8.41 -6.45
C THR A 179 5.69 7.96 -5.45
N LEU A 180 6.29 6.79 -5.64
CA LEU A 180 7.28 6.24 -4.72
C LEU A 180 8.70 6.75 -5.00
N ARG A 181 9.08 6.83 -6.29
CA ARG A 181 10.45 7.08 -6.76
C ARG A 181 11.19 8.22 -6.05
N PRO A 182 10.61 9.41 -5.81
CA PRO A 182 11.32 10.51 -5.15
C PRO A 182 11.76 10.21 -3.72
N ALA A 183 11.10 9.25 -3.06
CA ALA A 183 11.36 8.86 -1.68
C ALA A 183 12.13 7.54 -1.57
N VAL A 184 12.63 6.96 -2.68
CA VAL A 184 13.41 5.73 -2.63
C VAL A 184 14.89 6.04 -2.54
N HIS A 185 15.58 5.41 -1.59
CA HIS A 185 17.00 5.59 -1.32
C HIS A 185 17.68 4.24 -1.07
N PRO A 186 19.03 4.17 -1.05
CA PRO A 186 19.74 3.00 -0.53
C PRO A 186 19.22 2.61 0.87
N ALA A 187 19.00 1.32 1.09
CA ALA A 187 18.31 0.83 2.29
C ALA A 187 19.07 1.13 3.59
N ASP A 188 20.41 1.23 3.53
CA ASP A 188 21.27 1.57 4.66
C ASP A 188 21.15 3.04 5.11
N GLN A 189 20.53 3.90 4.29
CA GLN A 189 20.28 5.30 4.61
C GLN A 189 18.91 5.54 5.27
N ILE A 190 18.02 4.54 5.23
CA ILE A 190 16.65 4.66 5.73
C ILE A 190 16.45 3.75 6.94
N ALA A 191 16.23 4.37 8.09
CA ALA A 191 15.91 3.65 9.32
C ALA A 191 14.65 2.76 9.16
N ALA A 192 14.55 1.72 9.97
CA ALA A 192 13.29 1.02 10.17
C ALA A 192 12.26 1.95 10.85
N GLY A 193 10.98 1.63 10.77
CA GLY A 193 9.93 2.40 11.44
C GLY A 193 9.37 3.56 10.60
N THR A 194 9.81 3.74 9.36
CA THR A 194 9.28 4.81 8.52
C THR A 194 7.83 4.53 8.08
N LEU A 195 7.42 3.25 7.95
CA LEU A 195 6.04 2.90 7.56
C LEU A 195 5.02 3.39 8.60
N THR A 196 5.33 3.21 9.88
CA THR A 196 4.51 3.72 11.00
C THR A 196 4.57 5.24 11.13
N ALA A 197 5.67 5.87 10.70
CA ALA A 197 5.87 7.31 10.68
C ALA A 197 5.23 8.06 9.49
N THR A 198 4.29 7.45 8.76
CA THR A 198 3.49 8.11 7.69
C THR A 198 2.60 9.28 8.20
N ALA A 199 2.77 9.66 9.47
CA ALA A 199 2.14 10.79 10.11
C ALA A 199 2.91 12.07 9.78
N ASN A 200 2.46 12.81 8.75
CA ASN A 200 2.23 14.27 8.77
C ASN A 200 2.09 14.90 7.36
N THR A 201 2.29 14.13 6.29
CA THR A 201 2.02 14.55 4.89
C THR A 201 0.70 13.95 4.39
N ARG A 202 -0.41 14.30 5.05
CA ARG A 202 -1.75 13.91 4.58
C ARG A 202 -2.22 14.91 3.54
N ASP A 203 -2.55 14.44 2.34
CA ASP A 203 -3.46 15.21 1.48
C ASP A 203 -4.75 15.38 2.30
N ASN A 204 -5.32 16.59 2.33
CA ASN A 204 -6.62 16.79 2.98
C ASN A 204 -7.76 16.11 2.19
N ARG A 205 -7.48 15.72 0.95
CA ARG A 205 -8.38 14.98 0.07
C ARG A 205 -8.36 13.50 0.37
N ALA A 206 -9.51 12.86 0.21
CA ALA A 206 -9.60 11.41 0.35
C ALA A 206 -8.89 10.72 -0.83
N SER A 207 -8.25 9.55 -0.61
CA SER A 207 -7.68 8.71 -1.69
C SER A 207 -8.64 8.57 -2.89
N ALA A 208 -9.95 8.45 -2.65
CA ALA A 208 -10.97 8.31 -3.68
C ALA A 208 -11.02 9.51 -4.64
N GLU A 209 -10.86 10.73 -4.14
CA GLU A 209 -10.83 11.95 -4.95
C GLU A 209 -9.57 11.97 -5.81
N ILE A 210 -8.40 11.72 -5.19
CA ILE A 210 -7.11 11.65 -5.88
C ILE A 210 -7.12 10.60 -7.01
N PHE A 211 -7.75 9.44 -6.76
CA PHE A 211 -7.91 8.40 -7.77
C PHE A 211 -8.76 8.86 -8.95
N HIS A 212 -9.86 9.59 -8.70
CA HIS A 212 -10.68 10.13 -9.78
C HIS A 212 -9.89 11.13 -10.63
N ASP A 213 -9.13 12.03 -10.01
CA ASP A 213 -8.27 12.99 -10.71
C ASP A 213 -7.23 12.28 -11.58
N MET A 214 -6.53 11.29 -11.03
CA MET A 214 -5.53 10.51 -11.79
C MET A 214 -6.17 9.78 -12.98
N MET A 215 -7.36 9.21 -12.79
CA MET A 215 -8.12 8.53 -13.87
C MET A 215 -8.61 9.51 -14.93
N GLU A 216 -9.06 10.71 -14.54
CA GLU A 216 -9.47 11.77 -15.46
C GLU A 216 -8.28 12.30 -16.26
N PHE A 217 -7.14 12.56 -15.61
CA PHE A 217 -5.91 12.93 -16.28
C PHE A 217 -5.52 11.88 -17.34
N LYS A 218 -5.54 10.60 -16.97
CA LYS A 218 -5.20 9.51 -17.89
C LYS A 218 -6.12 9.47 -19.12
N ARG A 219 -7.40 9.79 -18.95
CA ARG A 219 -8.39 9.81 -20.05
C ARG A 219 -8.19 11.00 -20.98
N SER A 220 -7.75 12.14 -20.44
CA SER A 220 -7.60 13.41 -21.16
C SER A 220 -6.23 13.60 -21.80
N HIS A 221 -5.22 12.80 -21.44
CA HIS A 221 -3.85 12.91 -21.93
C HIS A 221 -3.42 11.74 -22.81
N PRO A 222 -2.46 11.94 -23.73
CA PRO A 222 -1.86 10.87 -24.51
C PRO A 222 -1.33 9.73 -23.62
N ARG A 223 -1.35 8.50 -24.15
CA ARG A 223 -0.71 7.36 -23.46
C ARG A 223 0.77 7.65 -23.23
N GLY A 224 1.23 7.45 -22.00
CA GLY A 224 2.62 7.66 -21.61
C GLY A 224 2.93 9.07 -21.11
N THR A 225 1.97 10.01 -21.12
CA THR A 225 2.14 11.29 -20.43
C THR A 225 2.27 11.06 -18.91
N PRO A 226 3.38 11.48 -18.28
CA PRO A 226 3.55 11.36 -16.83
C PRO A 226 2.48 12.16 -16.10
N TYR A 227 1.99 11.62 -14.99
CA TYR A 227 1.11 12.37 -14.09
C TYR A 227 2.00 13.22 -13.19
N GLU A 228 2.13 14.51 -13.52
CA GLU A 228 2.90 15.43 -12.69
C GLU A 228 2.20 15.62 -11.35
N LEU A 229 2.97 15.42 -10.28
CA LEU A 229 2.51 15.65 -8.91
C LEU A 229 2.28 17.17 -8.76
N PRO A 230 1.09 17.62 -8.31
CA PRO A 230 0.88 19.03 -7.99
C PRO A 230 1.96 19.55 -7.03
N ASP A 231 2.57 20.69 -7.35
CA ASP A 231 3.76 21.28 -6.69
C ASP A 231 3.59 21.51 -5.18
N GLU A 232 2.36 21.72 -4.71
CA GLU A 232 2.05 21.98 -3.29
C GLU A 232 2.38 20.80 -2.35
N PHE A 233 2.82 19.66 -2.92
CA PHE A 233 3.22 18.46 -2.18
C PHE A 233 4.68 18.05 -2.41
N ASN A 234 5.44 18.82 -3.19
CA ASN A 234 6.88 18.63 -3.44
C ASN A 234 7.76 19.42 -2.45
N SER A 235 7.16 19.96 -1.39
CA SER A 235 7.86 20.68 -0.33
C SER A 235 8.76 19.72 0.45
N THR A 236 10.01 19.61 0.00
CA THR A 236 11.13 19.52 0.94
C THR A 236 10.93 20.64 1.95
N ALA A 237 10.73 20.31 3.23
CA ALA A 237 10.83 21.28 4.30
C ALA A 237 12.22 21.92 4.23
N THR A 238 12.33 23.05 3.51
CA THR A 238 13.46 23.94 3.57
C THR A 238 13.56 24.45 5.00
N GLY A 239 14.77 24.37 5.54
CA GLY A 239 15.03 24.42 6.98
C GLY A 239 14.36 25.56 7.72
N THR A 240 13.78 25.23 8.87
CA THR A 240 13.78 26.16 9.99
C THR A 240 15.20 26.18 10.56
N ASP A 241 15.93 27.19 10.11
CA ASP A 241 17.09 27.76 10.77
C ASP A 241 16.72 28.02 12.23
N LEU A 242 17.22 27.18 13.14
CA LEU A 242 17.22 27.46 14.57
C LEU A 242 18.47 28.29 14.86
N THR A 243 18.39 29.58 14.53
CA THR A 243 19.25 30.61 15.08
C THR A 243 18.41 31.52 15.98
N ASP A 244 18.83 31.59 17.25
CA ASP A 244 18.68 32.68 18.21
C ASP A 244 17.27 33.26 18.50
N GLN A 245 16.66 32.84 19.62
CA GLN A 245 16.57 33.60 20.90
C GLN A 245 15.68 32.89 21.93
#